data_AF-A0A2V9UHA1-F1
#
_entry.id   AF-A0A2V9UHA1-F1
#
_cell.length_a   1.000
_cell.length_b   1.000
_cell.length_c   1.000
_cell.angle_alpha   90.00
_cell.angle_beta   90.00
_cell.angle_gamma   90.00
#
_symmetry.space_group_name_H-M   'P 1'
#
loop_
_entity.id
_entity.type
_entity.pdbx_description
1 polymer ?
#
loop_
_entity_poly.entity_id
_entity_poly.type
_entity_poly.pdbx_seq_one_letter_code
_entity_poly.pdbx_strand_id
1 'polypeptide(L)'
;MTKLWWAQVKAVIRLEMKKTFFARRGLWIYVLALLPLLLFTAHTVFTSRDREKSRQIARQSEKALTRQDLLAVKTGMTSEGVIALLGKPPVRFHWNERRAIRVTSAVTGTGGSGTPVNLASEYNLNGIYTDSTSFTSDGLDGAGYVYSSNLLTANRILNGIQFNLGPANQLDAVYGTGQLIKLPAGQFATLRVLAAAIYGPVLHQTITVTYTDSTTSTFTQSFSDWCGCVANPGEQPGESLAVMMPYRVSRNGTQDDQESYLYGYTFALNPAKTVQSLTLPDNRNVVLLAATLATQSQGTKAGPSGQVSFADVSHENYHYSDGNNDLYVDLADGKVVGIHIHDAYNLPEDAVVFAGVFQFFYLRLAIFFGCLGIFMNLFRGEILDKSLHFYFLAPIRREVLMVGKFLAGLLATCVIFVTSEVLQIIVFTGQFTPNVRDLYLYQNHGLTQAAAYLGVTALACLGYGAFFLAAGMLFRNPILPAAAILVWEGINPFLPALLKKFSVIYYLKSLCPVDIPSPPGTPPLLSLLVSNPDPISAPVAIMGLLFVSLLVLYVSSFQIRRMEINYTTE
;
A
#
# COMPACT_ATOMS: atom_id res chain seq x y z
N MET A 1 -16.35 -22.45 -57.62
CA MET A 1 -15.05 -21.85 -57.23
C MET A 1 -14.75 -21.97 -55.73
N THR A 2 -15.72 -21.72 -54.84
CA THR A 2 -15.52 -21.75 -53.37
C THR A 2 -15.10 -23.11 -52.80
N LYS A 3 -15.64 -24.23 -53.31
CA LYS A 3 -15.26 -25.59 -52.84
C LYS A 3 -13.79 -25.93 -53.09
N LEU A 4 -13.22 -25.51 -54.24
CA LEU A 4 -11.84 -25.80 -54.61
C LEU A 4 -10.85 -25.01 -53.73
N TRP A 5 -11.13 -23.72 -53.49
CA TRP A 5 -10.29 -22.89 -52.62
C TRP A 5 -10.30 -23.41 -51.19
N TRP A 6 -11.45 -23.86 -50.70
CA TRP A 6 -11.54 -24.42 -49.35
C TRP A 6 -10.77 -25.73 -49.20
N ALA A 7 -10.76 -26.58 -50.22
CA ALA A 7 -9.92 -27.78 -50.24
C ALA A 7 -8.42 -27.43 -50.22
N GLN A 8 -7.99 -26.41 -50.98
CA GLN A 8 -6.61 -25.93 -51.00
C GLN A 8 -6.17 -25.36 -49.65
N VAL A 9 -7.01 -24.53 -49.00
CA VAL A 9 -6.73 -23.98 -47.67
C VAL A 9 -6.58 -25.09 -46.63
N LYS A 10 -7.49 -26.08 -46.63
CA LYS A 10 -7.40 -27.23 -45.71
C LYS A 10 -6.10 -28.03 -45.90
N ALA A 11 -5.66 -28.22 -47.14
CA ALA A 11 -4.39 -28.89 -47.43
C ALA A 11 -3.19 -28.12 -46.87
N VAL A 12 -3.16 -26.79 -47.04
CA VAL A 12 -2.11 -25.93 -46.45
C VAL A 12 -2.14 -26.02 -44.94
N ILE A 13 -3.32 -25.91 -44.31
CA ILE A 13 -3.46 -26.00 -42.85
C ILE A 13 -2.91 -27.32 -42.32
N ARG A 14 -3.27 -28.46 -42.95
CA ARG A 14 -2.78 -29.77 -42.52
C ARG A 14 -1.25 -29.87 -42.59
N LEU A 15 -0.64 -29.32 -43.64
CA LEU A 15 0.81 -29.37 -43.84
C LEU A 15 1.54 -28.49 -42.82
N GLU A 16 1.07 -27.26 -42.62
CA GLU A 16 1.66 -26.30 -41.68
C GLU A 16 1.48 -26.75 -40.23
N MET A 17 0.32 -27.29 -39.86
CA MET A 17 0.08 -27.81 -38.50
C MET A 17 1.10 -28.89 -38.11
N LYS A 18 1.45 -29.79 -39.05
CA LYS A 18 2.47 -30.81 -38.81
C LYS A 18 3.85 -30.19 -38.57
N LYS A 19 4.19 -29.12 -39.29
CA LYS A 19 5.46 -28.39 -39.12
C LYS A 19 5.48 -27.64 -37.80
N THR A 20 4.42 -26.92 -37.45
CA THR A 20 4.37 -26.06 -36.26
C THR A 20 4.36 -26.86 -34.96
N PHE A 21 3.59 -27.94 -34.86
CA PHE A 21 3.47 -28.71 -33.61
C PHE A 21 4.67 -29.59 -33.30
N PHE A 22 5.30 -30.19 -34.32
CA PHE A 22 6.36 -31.20 -34.13
C PHE A 22 7.78 -30.68 -34.39
N ALA A 23 7.95 -29.39 -34.71
CA ALA A 23 9.27 -28.81 -34.87
C ALA A 23 9.95 -28.60 -33.51
N ARG A 24 11.18 -29.12 -33.35
CA ARG A 24 12.03 -28.85 -32.18
C ARG A 24 12.25 -27.35 -31.92
N ARG A 25 12.21 -26.53 -32.98
CA ARG A 25 12.36 -25.06 -32.91
C ARG A 25 11.19 -24.36 -32.20
N GLY A 26 10.03 -25.01 -32.03
CA GLY A 26 8.83 -24.45 -31.38
C GLY A 26 8.65 -24.83 -29.90
N LEU A 27 9.53 -25.65 -29.32
CA LEU A 27 9.35 -26.17 -27.95
C LEU A 27 9.28 -25.08 -26.88
N TRP A 28 10.01 -23.97 -27.05
CA TRP A 28 10.03 -22.85 -26.11
C TRP A 28 8.65 -22.16 -26.00
N ILE A 29 7.81 -22.23 -27.03
CA ILE A 29 6.46 -21.63 -27.01
C ILE A 29 5.56 -22.38 -26.01
N TYR A 30 5.70 -23.70 -25.93
CA TYR A 30 4.97 -24.51 -24.95
C TYR A 30 5.43 -24.20 -23.53
N VAL A 31 6.73 -24.00 -23.32
CA VAL A 31 7.27 -23.58 -22.01
C VAL A 31 6.67 -22.23 -21.61
N LEU A 32 6.64 -21.27 -22.54
CA LEU A 32 6.07 -19.95 -22.30
C LEU A 32 4.56 -20.01 -22.02
N ALA A 33 3.83 -20.84 -22.77
CA ALA A 33 2.40 -21.03 -22.57
C ALA A 33 2.08 -21.70 -21.24
N LEU A 34 2.89 -22.67 -20.79
CA LEU A 34 2.65 -23.44 -19.55
C LEU A 34 3.26 -22.81 -18.29
N LEU A 35 4.06 -21.74 -18.42
CA LEU A 35 4.70 -21.11 -17.26
C LEU A 35 3.70 -20.63 -16.18
N PRO A 36 2.57 -19.97 -16.52
CA PRO A 36 1.58 -19.57 -15.52
C PRO A 36 0.96 -20.77 -14.82
N LEU A 37 0.76 -21.89 -15.54
CA LEU A 37 0.26 -23.12 -14.96
C LEU A 37 1.20 -23.63 -13.86
N LEU A 38 2.52 -23.55 -14.09
CA LEU A 38 3.52 -23.90 -13.06
C LEU A 38 3.44 -22.96 -11.85
N LEU A 39 3.23 -21.66 -12.07
CA LEU A 39 3.08 -20.71 -10.96
C LEU A 39 1.83 -21.01 -10.12
N PHE A 40 0.68 -21.24 -10.76
CA PHE A 40 -0.55 -21.57 -10.05
C PHE A 40 -0.46 -22.90 -9.34
N THR A 41 0.10 -23.94 -9.98
CA THR A 41 0.29 -25.25 -9.32
C THR A 41 1.26 -25.17 -8.14
N ALA A 42 2.32 -24.38 -8.23
CA ALA A 42 3.20 -24.14 -7.09
C ALA A 42 2.44 -23.44 -5.95
N HIS A 43 1.67 -22.40 -6.26
CA HIS A 43 0.88 -21.67 -5.28
C HIS A 43 -0.16 -22.56 -4.58
N THR A 44 -0.89 -23.41 -5.32
CA THR A 44 -1.86 -24.35 -4.72
C THR A 44 -1.18 -25.37 -3.80
N VAL A 45 0.04 -25.82 -4.13
CA VAL A 45 0.81 -26.70 -3.26
C VAL A 45 1.26 -25.98 -1.99
N PHE A 46 1.73 -24.73 -2.08
CA PHE A 46 2.11 -23.96 -0.89
C PHE A 46 0.92 -23.72 0.05
N THR A 47 -0.22 -23.27 -0.49
CA THR A 47 -1.43 -23.03 0.32
C THR A 47 -2.03 -24.30 0.90
N SER A 48 -1.86 -25.46 0.23
CA SER A 48 -2.30 -26.74 0.79
C SER A 48 -1.62 -27.10 2.12
N ARG A 49 -0.35 -26.68 2.32
CA ARG A 49 0.38 -26.93 3.57
C ARG A 49 -0.17 -26.11 4.73
N ASP A 50 -0.49 -24.85 4.48
CA ASP A 50 -1.07 -23.99 5.51
C ASP A 50 -2.48 -24.44 5.88
N ARG A 51 -3.27 -24.90 4.90
CA ARG A 51 -4.59 -25.52 5.18
C ARG A 51 -4.49 -26.75 6.07
N GLU A 52 -3.46 -27.58 5.89
CA GLU A 52 -3.29 -28.74 6.78
C GLU A 52 -2.97 -28.30 8.21
N LYS A 53 -2.20 -27.21 8.40
CA LYS A 53 -1.99 -26.63 9.73
C LYS A 53 -3.29 -26.11 10.34
N SER A 54 -4.09 -25.34 9.59
CA SER A 54 -5.39 -24.84 10.06
C SER A 54 -6.33 -26.01 10.46
N ARG A 55 -6.35 -27.09 9.67
CA ARG A 55 -7.09 -28.32 10.02
C ARG A 55 -6.56 -29.03 11.27
N GLN A 56 -5.26 -29.05 11.47
CA GLN A 56 -4.66 -29.61 12.69
C GLN A 56 -5.05 -28.79 13.92
N ILE A 57 -5.03 -27.46 13.82
CA ILE A 57 -5.46 -26.56 14.89
C ILE A 57 -6.95 -26.76 15.17
N ALA A 58 -7.79 -26.86 14.14
CA ALA A 58 -9.22 -27.12 14.30
C ALA A 58 -9.53 -28.46 14.97
N ARG A 59 -8.69 -29.49 14.76
CA ARG A 59 -8.79 -30.79 15.45
C ARG A 59 -8.35 -30.73 16.91
N GLN A 60 -7.46 -29.79 17.25
CA GLN A 60 -7.02 -29.54 18.62
C GLN A 60 -7.99 -28.66 19.40
N SER A 61 -8.92 -27.97 18.73
CA SER A 61 -10.01 -27.22 19.35
C SER A 61 -10.90 -28.14 20.19
N GLU A 62 -11.22 -27.69 21.41
CA GLU A 62 -12.09 -28.39 22.34
C GLU A 62 -13.52 -28.54 21.80
N LYS A 63 -13.93 -27.60 20.95
CA LYS A 63 -15.23 -27.56 20.28
C LYS A 63 -15.03 -27.43 18.77
N ALA A 64 -15.92 -28.07 18.00
CA ALA A 64 -16.02 -27.81 16.57
C ALA A 64 -16.55 -26.37 16.36
N LEU A 65 -15.69 -25.49 15.87
CA LEU A 65 -16.01 -24.10 15.61
C LEU A 65 -16.58 -23.91 14.21
N THR A 66 -17.48 -22.94 14.07
CA THR A 66 -17.97 -22.47 12.78
C THR A 66 -17.45 -21.04 12.51
N ARG A 67 -17.46 -20.61 11.25
CA ARG A 67 -17.12 -19.23 10.89
C ARG A 67 -17.94 -18.19 11.66
N GLN A 68 -19.20 -18.48 11.97
CA GLN A 68 -20.05 -17.58 12.75
C GLN A 68 -19.59 -17.47 14.20
N ASP A 69 -19.09 -18.56 14.79
CA ASP A 69 -18.50 -18.53 16.12
C ASP A 69 -17.23 -17.66 16.14
N LEU A 70 -16.36 -17.79 15.12
CA LEU A 70 -15.15 -16.96 15.02
C LEU A 70 -15.49 -15.45 14.92
N LEU A 71 -16.54 -15.10 14.18
CA LEU A 71 -17.01 -13.71 14.02
C LEU A 71 -17.73 -13.15 15.26
N ALA A 72 -18.06 -13.99 16.23
CA ALA A 72 -18.75 -13.56 17.45
C ALA A 72 -17.81 -12.92 18.48
N VAL A 73 -16.49 -13.08 18.33
CA VAL A 73 -15.49 -12.39 19.16
C VAL A 73 -15.46 -10.90 18.81
N LYS A 74 -15.44 -10.04 19.83
CA LYS A 74 -15.44 -8.58 19.69
C LYS A 74 -14.37 -7.95 20.55
N THR A 75 -13.88 -6.80 20.12
CA THR A 75 -12.94 -5.98 20.91
C THR A 75 -13.58 -5.62 22.25
N GLY A 76 -12.78 -5.62 23.31
CA GLY A 76 -13.22 -5.38 24.70
C GLY A 76 -13.77 -6.61 25.44
N MET A 77 -13.98 -7.76 24.77
CA MET A 77 -14.37 -9.01 25.44
C MET A 77 -13.25 -9.51 26.37
N THR A 78 -13.59 -10.17 27.49
CA THR A 78 -12.59 -10.75 28.40
C THR A 78 -12.05 -12.08 27.87
N SER A 79 -10.85 -12.48 28.30
CA SER A 79 -10.24 -13.78 27.98
C SER A 79 -11.17 -14.94 28.34
N GLU A 80 -11.78 -14.88 29.52
CA GLU A 80 -12.80 -15.83 29.97
C GLU A 80 -14.04 -15.83 29.06
N GLY A 81 -14.47 -14.66 28.58
CA GLY A 81 -15.58 -14.55 27.63
C GLY A 81 -15.27 -15.20 26.29
N VAL A 82 -14.04 -15.03 25.78
CA VAL A 82 -13.57 -15.69 24.55
C VAL A 82 -13.49 -17.21 24.75
N ILE A 83 -12.94 -17.67 25.88
CA ILE A 83 -12.83 -19.10 26.19
C ILE A 83 -14.22 -19.73 26.40
N ALA A 84 -15.17 -19.02 27.00
CA ALA A 84 -16.55 -19.50 27.15
C ALA A 84 -17.25 -19.64 25.79
N LEU A 85 -16.93 -18.76 24.84
CA LEU A 85 -17.52 -18.76 23.49
C LEU A 85 -16.91 -19.84 22.58
N LEU A 86 -15.57 -19.95 22.57
CA LEU A 86 -14.82 -20.75 21.60
C LEU A 86 -14.16 -22.02 22.20
N GLY A 87 -14.17 -22.18 23.52
CA GLY A 87 -13.39 -23.19 24.22
C GLY A 87 -11.93 -22.75 24.45
N LYS A 88 -11.10 -23.63 25.03
CA LYS A 88 -9.69 -23.29 25.26
C LYS A 88 -8.93 -23.13 23.94
N PRO A 89 -8.04 -22.14 23.81
CA PRO A 89 -7.28 -21.91 22.59
C PRO A 89 -6.32 -23.07 22.31
N PRO A 90 -6.35 -23.67 21.10
CA PRO A 90 -5.38 -24.69 20.71
C PRO A 90 -3.93 -24.18 20.77
N VAL A 91 -3.72 -22.92 20.37
CA VAL A 91 -2.43 -22.25 20.39
C VAL A 91 -2.56 -20.96 21.19
N ARG A 92 -1.74 -20.85 22.23
CA ARG A 92 -1.67 -19.67 23.11
C ARG A 92 -0.23 -19.24 23.26
N PHE A 93 0.03 -17.96 23.01
CA PHE A 93 1.31 -17.32 23.32
C PHE A 93 1.07 -16.26 24.40
N HIS A 94 1.96 -16.17 25.38
CA HIS A 94 1.88 -15.17 26.43
C HIS A 94 3.22 -14.43 26.56
N TRP A 95 3.18 -13.12 26.76
CA TRP A 95 4.36 -12.32 27.06
C TRP A 95 3.97 -11.11 27.90
N ASN A 96 4.92 -10.60 28.68
CA ASN A 96 4.70 -9.42 29.51
C ASN A 96 5.46 -8.25 28.90
N GLU A 97 4.79 -7.10 28.81
CA GLU A 97 5.40 -5.85 28.40
C GLU A 97 5.52 -4.91 29.62
N ARG A 98 6.72 -4.37 29.85
CA ARG A 98 6.95 -3.36 30.87
C ARG A 98 6.68 -1.98 30.30
N ARG A 99 5.51 -1.42 30.58
CA ARG A 99 5.14 -0.07 30.15
C ARG A 99 5.35 0.93 31.28
N ALA A 100 5.98 2.06 30.96
CA ALA A 100 6.15 3.18 31.88
C ALA A 100 4.79 3.83 32.22
N ILE A 101 4.35 3.75 33.47
CA ILE A 101 3.26 4.55 34.05
C ILE A 101 3.83 5.96 34.28
N ARG A 102 3.39 6.89 33.44
CA ARG A 102 3.77 8.30 33.51
C ARG A 102 2.69 9.04 34.31
N VAL A 103 2.94 9.32 35.59
CA VAL A 103 1.97 10.02 36.46
C VAL A 103 2.15 11.54 36.33
N THR A 104 1.04 12.26 36.17
CA THR A 104 1.00 13.73 36.23
C THR A 104 1.51 14.22 37.58
N SER A 105 2.61 14.99 37.59
CA SER A 105 3.19 15.53 38.83
C SER A 105 2.59 16.88 39.24
N ALA A 106 1.94 17.60 38.33
CA ALA A 106 1.34 18.91 38.60
C ALA A 106 -0.16 18.80 38.94
N VAL A 107 -0.55 19.24 40.13
CA VAL A 107 -1.96 19.21 40.58
C VAL A 107 -2.73 20.43 40.07
N THR A 108 -4.04 20.28 39.85
CA THR A 108 -4.95 21.39 39.53
C THR A 108 -5.18 22.25 40.77
N GLY A 109 -5.24 23.57 40.61
CA GLY A 109 -5.65 24.49 41.67
C GLY A 109 -4.84 25.78 41.74
N THR A 110 -5.10 26.56 42.79
CA THR A 110 -4.40 27.80 43.12
C THR A 110 -3.83 27.72 44.53
N GLY A 111 -2.87 28.61 44.86
CA GLY A 111 -2.24 28.65 46.19
C GLY A 111 -0.82 28.06 46.23
N GLY A 112 -0.21 27.77 45.07
CA GLY A 112 1.23 27.55 44.99
C GLY A 112 2.02 28.84 45.26
N SER A 113 3.29 28.70 45.63
CA SER A 113 4.20 29.84 45.82
C SER A 113 4.86 30.28 44.51
N GLY A 114 5.62 31.38 44.56
CA GLY A 114 6.27 31.99 43.40
C GLY A 114 5.45 33.13 42.78
N THR A 115 6.08 33.84 41.85
CA THR A 115 5.51 34.96 41.10
C THR A 115 5.34 34.55 39.65
N PRO A 116 4.12 34.17 39.21
CA PRO A 116 3.85 33.84 37.82
C PRO A 116 4.18 35.01 36.90
N VAL A 117 4.83 34.72 35.78
CA VAL A 117 5.18 35.68 34.75
C VAL A 117 3.97 35.87 33.83
N ASN A 118 3.59 37.11 33.58
CA ASN A 118 2.54 37.41 32.61
C ASN A 118 3.12 37.36 31.18
N LEU A 119 2.71 36.35 30.41
CA LEU A 119 3.15 36.14 29.03
C LEU A 119 2.18 36.72 27.98
N ALA A 120 1.11 37.40 28.40
CA ALA A 120 0.02 37.80 27.51
C ALA A 120 0.45 38.71 26.34
N SER A 121 1.46 39.57 26.53
CA SER A 121 1.99 40.42 25.46
C SER A 121 2.86 39.67 24.45
N GLU A 122 3.33 38.46 24.81
CA GLU A 122 4.29 37.69 24.04
C GLU A 122 3.66 36.49 23.32
N TYR A 123 2.39 36.18 23.59
CA TYR A 123 1.71 35.05 22.97
C TYR A 123 1.69 35.19 21.45
N ASN A 124 2.18 34.14 20.79
CA ASN A 124 2.28 34.05 19.33
C ASN A 124 1.77 32.70 18.80
N LEU A 125 1.23 31.84 19.67
CA LEU A 125 0.71 30.52 19.33
C LEU A 125 -0.63 30.23 20.01
N ASN A 126 -1.52 29.56 19.28
CA ASN A 126 -2.72 28.91 19.82
C ASN A 126 -2.38 27.47 20.22
N GLY A 127 -2.11 27.24 21.50
CA GLY A 127 -1.71 25.96 22.06
C GLY A 127 -2.80 25.22 22.83
N ILE A 128 -3.87 25.91 23.27
CA ILE A 128 -4.86 25.40 24.21
C ILE A 128 -6.29 25.72 23.74
N TYR A 129 -7.14 24.69 23.60
CA TYR A 129 -8.57 24.85 23.28
C TYR A 129 -9.48 24.06 24.21
N THR A 130 -10.72 24.53 24.35
CA THR A 130 -11.79 23.74 24.94
C THR A 130 -12.20 22.61 24.01
N ASP A 131 -12.44 21.42 24.58
CA ASP A 131 -12.96 20.28 23.83
C ASP A 131 -14.27 20.66 23.12
N SER A 132 -14.54 20.01 21.99
CA SER A 132 -15.71 20.27 21.13
C SER A 132 -15.75 21.67 20.49
N THR A 133 -14.69 22.48 20.63
CA THR A 133 -14.57 23.79 19.99
C THR A 133 -13.69 23.68 18.75
N SER A 134 -14.25 23.91 17.57
CA SER A 134 -13.48 23.95 16.33
C SER A 134 -12.70 25.24 16.19
N PHE A 135 -11.55 25.20 15.53
CA PHE A 135 -10.70 26.37 15.29
C PHE A 135 -10.07 26.38 13.90
N THR A 136 -9.60 27.54 13.46
CA THR A 136 -9.01 27.74 12.12
C THR A 136 -7.49 27.93 12.15
N SER A 137 -6.90 28.13 13.32
CA SER A 137 -5.45 28.23 13.48
C SER A 137 -4.74 26.90 13.16
N ASP A 138 -3.44 26.97 12.92
CA ASP A 138 -2.62 25.78 12.70
C ASP A 138 -2.38 24.94 13.97
N GLY A 139 -2.81 25.44 15.14
CA GLY A 139 -2.69 24.74 16.42
C GLY A 139 -1.26 24.82 16.99
N LEU A 140 -0.99 24.03 18.02
CA LEU A 140 0.28 24.00 18.73
C LEU A 140 1.40 23.52 17.78
N ASP A 141 1.15 22.38 17.13
CA ASP A 141 2.12 21.68 16.28
C ASP A 141 2.10 22.15 14.82
N GLY A 142 1.19 23.03 14.43
CA GLY A 142 1.05 23.46 13.04
C GLY A 142 0.29 22.45 12.15
N ALA A 143 -0.11 21.29 12.68
CA ALA A 143 -0.87 20.25 12.00
C ALA A 143 -2.35 20.22 12.42
N GLY A 144 -2.78 21.19 13.23
CA GLY A 144 -4.15 21.30 13.72
C GLY A 144 -4.42 20.59 15.04
N TYR A 145 -3.39 20.28 15.84
CA TYR A 145 -3.58 19.70 17.17
C TYR A 145 -3.14 20.66 18.29
N VAL A 146 -3.86 20.60 19.41
CA VAL A 146 -3.67 21.48 20.59
C VAL A 146 -3.91 20.71 21.88
N TYR A 147 -3.47 21.28 23.00
CA TYR A 147 -3.82 20.77 24.33
C TYR A 147 -5.28 21.04 24.67
N SER A 148 -5.89 20.16 25.46
CA SER A 148 -7.22 20.35 26.02
C SER A 148 -7.17 21.28 27.24
N SER A 149 -7.97 22.35 27.24
CA SER A 149 -8.15 23.20 28.42
C SER A 149 -8.91 22.50 29.54
N ASN A 150 -9.75 21.50 29.22
CA ASN A 150 -10.46 20.69 30.21
C ASN A 150 -9.48 19.86 31.03
N LEU A 151 -8.45 19.34 30.35
CA LEU A 151 -7.37 18.61 30.99
C LEU A 151 -6.34 19.53 31.63
N LEU A 152 -5.87 20.59 30.97
CA LEU A 152 -4.83 21.47 31.53
C LEU A 152 -5.32 22.36 32.67
N THR A 153 -6.55 22.86 32.58
CA THR A 153 -7.12 23.93 33.42
C THR A 153 -6.32 25.24 33.36
N ALA A 154 -6.80 26.30 34.01
CA ALA A 154 -6.12 27.61 34.00
C ALA A 154 -4.84 27.64 34.85
N ASN A 155 -4.69 26.74 35.82
CA ASN A 155 -3.62 26.80 36.81
C ASN A 155 -3.09 25.40 37.17
N ARG A 156 -1.77 25.32 37.33
CA ARG A 156 -1.07 24.09 37.75
C ARG A 156 -0.09 24.37 38.87
N ILE A 157 -0.01 23.47 39.84
CA ILE A 157 0.98 23.53 40.92
C ILE A 157 1.95 22.36 40.75
N LEU A 158 3.22 22.65 40.45
CA LEU A 158 4.27 21.65 40.28
C LEU A 158 5.35 21.85 41.35
N ASN A 159 5.56 20.86 42.22
CA ASN A 159 6.46 20.95 43.38
C ASN A 159 6.23 22.24 44.20
N GLY A 160 4.96 22.54 44.50
CA GLY A 160 4.56 23.70 45.31
C GLY A 160 4.62 25.07 44.61
N ILE A 161 5.06 25.16 43.34
CA ILE A 161 5.10 26.43 42.58
C ILE A 161 3.90 26.56 41.65
N GLN A 162 3.27 27.73 41.70
CA GLN A 162 2.11 28.09 40.89
C GLN A 162 2.53 28.40 39.44
N PHE A 163 1.84 27.83 38.47
CA PHE A 163 1.91 28.18 37.05
C PHE A 163 0.53 28.60 36.56
N ASN A 164 0.46 29.78 35.94
CA ASN A 164 -0.74 30.29 35.31
C ASN A 164 -0.61 30.08 33.80
N LEU A 165 -1.51 29.31 33.21
CA LEU A 165 -1.52 29.01 31.78
C LEU A 165 -2.29 30.10 31.02
N GLY A 166 -2.01 30.21 29.72
CA GLY A 166 -2.73 31.11 28.83
C GLY A 166 -4.22 30.77 28.71
N PRO A 167 -5.03 31.75 28.30
CA PRO A 167 -6.47 31.57 28.14
C PRO A 167 -6.80 30.68 26.93
N ALA A 168 -7.66 29.70 27.11
CA ALA A 168 -8.09 28.80 26.03
C ALA A 168 -8.77 29.57 24.88
N ASN A 169 -8.72 28.97 23.68
CA ASN A 169 -9.39 29.42 22.46
C ASN A 169 -8.87 30.73 21.83
N GLN A 170 -7.70 31.20 22.26
CA GLN A 170 -7.03 32.37 21.72
C GLN A 170 -5.51 32.20 21.81
N LEU A 171 -4.71 33.23 21.52
CA LEU A 171 -3.25 33.12 21.68
C LEU A 171 -2.93 32.90 23.17
N ASP A 172 -2.22 31.81 23.47
CA ASP A 172 -2.06 31.30 24.84
C ASP A 172 -0.65 30.76 25.14
N ALA A 173 0.20 30.67 24.11
CA ALA A 173 1.53 30.09 24.20
C ALA A 173 2.55 30.93 23.43
N VAL A 174 3.82 30.76 23.78
CA VAL A 174 4.96 31.48 23.19
C VAL A 174 5.93 30.48 22.57
N TYR A 175 6.03 30.41 21.24
CA TYR A 175 7.12 29.69 20.59
C TYR A 175 8.38 30.54 20.45
N GLY A 176 9.54 29.88 20.40
CA GLY A 176 10.83 30.53 20.30
C GLY A 176 11.07 31.26 18.98
N THR A 177 11.30 32.57 19.05
CA THR A 177 11.75 33.45 17.95
C THR A 177 12.97 34.28 18.33
N GLY A 178 13.70 33.87 19.39
CA GLY A 178 14.78 34.68 19.96
C GLY A 178 14.32 35.95 20.68
N GLN A 179 13.02 36.09 20.95
CA GLN A 179 12.41 37.27 21.55
C GLN A 179 12.74 37.43 23.04
N LEU A 180 12.65 38.68 23.50
CA LEU A 180 12.86 39.05 24.90
C LEU A 180 11.51 39.14 25.62
N ILE A 181 11.33 38.26 26.61
CA ILE A 181 10.18 38.23 27.51
C ILE A 181 10.52 39.03 28.76
N LYS A 182 9.73 40.07 29.07
CA LYS A 182 9.91 40.86 30.29
C LYS A 182 9.59 40.02 31.52
N LEU A 183 10.48 40.03 32.50
CA LEU A 183 10.29 39.37 33.78
C LEU A 183 9.95 40.40 34.88
N PRO A 184 9.12 40.04 35.87
CA PRO A 184 8.94 40.85 37.08
C PRO A 184 10.28 41.18 37.73
N ALA A 185 10.59 42.47 37.91
CA ALA A 185 11.85 42.88 38.52
C ALA A 185 11.90 42.45 39.99
N GLY A 186 12.96 41.74 40.37
CA GLY A 186 13.18 41.29 41.73
C GLY A 186 14.36 40.33 41.85
N GLN A 187 14.73 40.02 43.09
CA GLN A 187 15.76 39.02 43.40
C GLN A 187 15.10 37.65 43.56
N PHE A 188 15.46 36.70 42.70
CA PHE A 188 14.90 35.35 42.68
C PHE A 188 16.02 34.32 42.61
N ALA A 189 15.77 33.14 43.18
CA ALA A 189 16.73 32.03 43.18
C ALA A 189 16.52 31.09 41.98
N THR A 190 15.30 31.00 41.43
CA THR A 190 15.01 30.13 40.28
C THR A 190 13.99 30.75 39.33
N LEU A 191 14.17 30.49 38.04
CA LEU A 191 13.14 30.58 37.01
C LEU A 191 12.64 29.17 36.71
N ARG A 192 11.34 28.93 36.84
CA ARG A 192 10.72 27.66 36.47
C ARG A 192 9.78 27.87 35.31
N VAL A 193 9.74 26.93 34.36
CA VAL A 193 8.92 27.05 33.15
C VAL A 193 8.19 25.75 32.85
N LEU A 194 7.01 25.86 32.24
CA LEU A 194 6.31 24.77 31.58
C LEU A 194 6.46 24.92 30.08
N ALA A 195 7.05 23.93 29.43
CA ALA A 195 7.34 23.96 28.00
C ALA A 195 7.30 22.55 27.39
N ALA A 196 7.19 22.49 26.07
CA ALA A 196 7.30 21.26 25.30
C ALA A 196 7.90 21.54 23.91
N ALA A 197 8.50 20.51 23.33
CA ALA A 197 8.89 20.54 21.92
C ALA A 197 7.77 20.01 21.02
N ILE A 198 7.83 20.33 19.73
CA ILE A 198 6.97 19.77 18.68
C ILE A 198 7.83 19.17 17.57
N TYR A 199 7.33 18.13 16.89
CA TYR A 199 8.04 17.38 15.84
C TYR A 199 9.34 16.71 16.32
N GLY A 200 9.29 16.05 17.48
CA GLY A 200 10.40 15.35 18.10
C GLY A 200 11.11 16.15 19.19
N PRO A 201 12.04 15.49 19.93
CA PRO A 201 12.84 16.17 20.94
C PRO A 201 13.79 17.19 20.29
N VAL A 202 13.86 18.38 20.88
CA VAL A 202 14.74 19.47 20.43
C VAL A 202 15.87 19.65 21.44
N LEU A 203 17.10 19.35 21.02
CA LEU A 203 18.24 19.24 21.92
C LEU A 203 19.05 20.54 22.01
N HIS A 204 19.73 20.74 23.13
CA HIS A 204 20.78 21.74 23.32
C HIS A 204 20.39 23.19 22.97
N GLN A 205 19.19 23.61 23.38
CA GLN A 205 18.69 24.95 23.15
C GLN A 205 19.19 25.93 24.21
N THR A 206 19.52 27.14 23.77
CA THR A 206 20.05 28.19 24.66
C THR A 206 18.93 29.04 25.23
N ILE A 207 18.93 29.18 26.55
CA ILE A 207 18.03 30.07 27.29
C ILE A 207 18.89 31.08 28.04
N THR A 208 18.58 32.37 27.90
CA THR A 208 19.37 33.44 28.54
C THR A 208 18.47 34.26 29.45
N VAL A 209 18.90 34.48 30.70
CA VAL A 209 18.27 35.43 31.62
C VAL A 209 19.19 36.63 31.76
N THR A 210 18.64 37.82 31.52
CA THR A 210 19.36 39.09 31.65
C THR A 210 18.97 39.77 32.95
N TYR A 211 19.96 40.31 33.66
CA TYR A 211 19.79 41.08 34.88
C TYR A 211 19.85 42.58 34.60
N THR A 212 19.34 43.39 35.53
CA THR A 212 19.31 44.87 35.36
C THR A 212 20.69 45.51 35.32
N ASP A 213 21.75 44.80 35.73
CA ASP A 213 23.16 45.22 35.63
C ASP A 213 23.81 44.84 34.26
N SER A 214 22.98 44.43 33.29
CA SER A 214 23.38 43.98 31.95
C SER A 214 24.17 42.67 31.90
N THR A 215 24.40 42.00 33.03
CA THR A 215 24.97 40.65 33.04
C THR A 215 23.91 39.60 32.73
N THR A 216 24.35 38.39 32.36
CA THR A 216 23.45 37.30 31.98
C THR A 216 23.75 35.98 32.70
N SER A 217 22.76 35.12 32.79
CA SER A 217 22.91 33.68 33.05
C SER A 217 22.40 32.90 31.85
N THR A 218 23.19 31.96 31.36
CA THR A 218 22.89 31.17 30.16
C THR A 218 22.77 29.70 30.52
N PHE A 219 21.73 29.04 30.03
CA PHE A 219 21.44 27.63 30.24
C PHE A 219 21.32 26.91 28.91
N THR A 220 21.81 25.68 28.85
CA THR A 220 21.60 24.78 27.71
C THR A 220 20.60 23.71 28.12
N GLN A 221 19.43 23.69 27.48
CA GLN A 221 18.31 22.82 27.82
C GLN A 221 17.85 22.03 26.59
N SER A 222 17.58 20.74 26.77
CA SER A 222 16.88 19.91 25.78
C SER A 222 15.41 19.78 26.18
N PHE A 223 14.51 19.79 25.19
CA PHE A 223 13.06 19.74 25.39
C PHE A 223 12.48 18.48 24.76
N SER A 224 11.69 17.71 25.52
CA SER A 224 10.97 16.54 25.00
C SER A 224 9.78 16.94 24.15
N ASP A 225 9.44 16.08 23.18
CA ASP A 225 8.22 16.21 22.37
C ASP A 225 6.98 16.12 23.25
N TRP A 226 5.99 16.96 22.95
CA TRP A 226 4.66 16.89 23.54
C TRP A 226 3.92 15.60 23.14
N CYS A 227 4.16 15.03 21.96
CA CYS A 227 3.42 13.87 21.46
C CYS A 227 3.94 12.54 22.03
N GLY A 228 3.03 11.71 22.56
CA GLY A 228 3.32 10.31 22.93
C GLY A 228 3.45 9.34 21.77
N CYS A 229 3.44 9.84 20.54
CA CYS A 229 3.76 9.08 19.34
C CYS A 229 5.28 8.87 19.15
N VAL A 230 6.12 9.52 19.95
CA VAL A 230 7.57 9.34 19.95
C VAL A 230 7.98 8.41 21.10
N ALA A 231 8.89 7.47 20.83
CA ALA A 231 9.41 6.57 21.86
C ALA A 231 10.11 7.36 22.97
N ASN A 232 9.86 6.98 24.22
CA ASN A 232 10.50 7.54 25.43
C ASN A 232 10.37 9.08 25.61
N PRO A 233 9.15 9.62 25.68
CA PRO A 233 8.94 11.04 25.98
C PRO A 233 9.46 11.38 27.39
N GLY A 234 10.01 12.57 27.63
CA GLY A 234 10.31 13.01 29.00
C GLY A 234 11.67 12.58 29.60
N GLU A 235 12.66 12.23 28.78
CA GLU A 235 13.98 11.76 29.23
C GLU A 235 15.09 12.82 29.15
N GLN A 236 14.74 14.10 28.98
CA GLN A 236 15.77 15.13 28.86
C GLN A 236 16.37 15.51 30.23
N PRO A 237 17.69 15.76 30.32
CA PRO A 237 18.31 16.24 31.55
C PRO A 237 17.66 17.53 32.06
N GLY A 238 17.34 17.60 33.36
CA GLY A 238 16.73 18.79 33.97
C GLY A 238 15.22 18.95 33.72
N GLU A 239 14.60 17.97 33.06
CA GLU A 239 13.16 17.93 32.78
C GLU A 239 12.39 17.21 33.90
N SER A 240 11.13 17.57 34.08
CA SER A 240 10.18 16.84 34.92
C SER A 240 8.83 16.77 34.22
N LEU A 241 8.20 15.60 34.15
CA LEU A 241 6.87 15.48 33.57
C LEU A 241 5.84 16.24 34.43
N ALA A 242 5.32 17.35 33.91
CA ALA A 242 4.39 18.20 34.64
C ALA A 242 2.96 17.69 34.50
N VAL A 243 2.48 17.52 33.27
CA VAL A 243 1.11 17.05 32.98
C VAL A 243 1.13 16.01 31.88
N MET A 244 0.49 14.87 32.12
CA MET A 244 0.11 13.90 31.08
C MET A 244 -1.38 14.06 30.77
N MET A 245 -1.69 14.06 29.48
CA MET A 245 -3.05 14.14 28.95
C MET A 245 -3.33 12.88 28.12
N PRO A 246 -4.44 12.16 28.37
CA PRO A 246 -4.77 10.93 27.64
C PRO A 246 -5.16 11.17 26.17
N TYR A 247 -5.52 12.41 25.83
CA TYR A 247 -5.89 12.81 24.47
C TYR A 247 -5.41 14.24 24.19
N ARG A 248 -5.39 14.58 22.90
CA ARG A 248 -5.27 15.97 22.40
C ARG A 248 -6.53 16.37 21.66
N VAL A 249 -6.66 17.65 21.34
CA VAL A 249 -7.81 18.18 20.62
C VAL A 249 -7.41 18.46 19.18
N SER A 250 -8.19 17.94 18.23
CA SER A 250 -8.03 18.20 16.80
C SER A 250 -8.75 19.49 16.39
N ARG A 251 -8.42 20.03 15.20
CA ARG A 251 -8.95 21.27 14.62
C ARG A 251 -10.48 21.35 14.57
N ASN A 252 -11.14 20.22 14.39
CA ASN A 252 -12.59 20.09 14.39
C ASN A 252 -13.21 20.04 15.81
N GLY A 253 -12.41 20.12 16.86
CA GLY A 253 -12.81 20.04 18.27
C GLY A 253 -12.93 18.60 18.81
N THR A 254 -12.67 17.57 18.01
CA THR A 254 -12.76 16.17 18.48
C THR A 254 -11.53 15.78 19.30
N GLN A 255 -11.73 14.88 20.26
CA GLN A 255 -10.64 14.24 20.98
C GLN A 255 -9.94 13.23 20.06
N ASP A 256 -8.62 13.26 20.07
CA ASP A 256 -7.73 12.29 19.41
C ASP A 256 -7.00 11.54 20.53
N ASP A 257 -7.18 10.21 20.61
CA ASP A 257 -6.69 9.30 21.67
C ASP A 257 -5.15 9.12 21.66
N GLN A 258 -4.43 10.18 21.29
CA GLN A 258 -3.00 10.29 21.34
C GLN A 258 -2.59 10.98 22.64
N GLU A 259 -1.85 10.25 23.48
CA GLU A 259 -1.26 10.81 24.71
C GLU A 259 -0.39 12.03 24.39
N SER A 260 -0.50 13.06 25.22
CA SER A 260 0.24 14.32 25.11
C SER A 260 0.83 14.75 26.45
N TYR A 261 1.97 15.42 26.44
CA TYR A 261 2.74 15.71 27.64
C TYR A 261 3.20 17.17 27.70
N LEU A 262 3.17 17.74 28.90
CA LEU A 262 3.75 19.03 29.23
C LEU A 262 4.84 18.82 30.28
N TYR A 263 5.99 19.47 30.10
CA TYR A 263 7.15 19.29 30.98
C TYR A 263 7.49 20.57 31.73
N GLY A 264 8.09 20.40 32.90
CA GLY A 264 8.60 21.47 33.75
C GLY A 264 10.12 21.49 33.80
N TYR A 265 10.71 22.68 33.76
CA TYR A 265 12.15 22.91 33.85
C TYR A 265 12.46 23.95 34.92
N THR A 266 13.64 23.84 35.52
CA THR A 266 14.08 24.75 36.61
C THR A 266 15.49 25.26 36.32
N PHE A 267 15.63 26.58 36.22
CA PHE A 267 16.90 27.28 35.98
C PHE A 267 17.31 28.03 37.24
N ALA A 268 18.52 27.75 37.73
CA ALA A 268 19.07 28.41 38.90
C ALA A 268 19.55 29.82 38.54
N LEU A 269 19.05 30.84 39.23
CA LEU A 269 19.40 32.23 39.03
C LEU A 269 20.35 32.71 40.12
N ASN A 270 21.04 33.83 39.87
CA ASN A 270 21.79 34.52 40.91
C ASN A 270 20.84 35.32 41.84
N PRO A 271 20.64 34.90 43.11
CA PRO A 271 19.71 35.56 44.01
C PRO A 271 20.16 36.95 44.47
N ALA A 272 21.43 37.31 44.26
CA ALA A 272 21.93 38.65 44.58
C ALA A 272 21.61 39.69 43.49
N LYS A 273 21.10 39.25 42.33
CA LYS A 273 20.85 40.12 41.17
C LYS A 273 19.35 40.27 40.89
N THR A 274 18.98 41.44 40.37
CA THR A 274 17.61 41.74 39.96
C THR A 274 17.38 41.27 38.53
N VAL A 275 16.46 40.34 38.33
CA VAL A 275 16.10 39.84 36.98
C VAL A 275 15.43 40.93 36.15
N GLN A 276 15.64 40.92 34.84
CA GLN A 276 15.05 41.86 33.89
C GLN A 276 14.28 41.15 32.79
N SER A 277 14.88 40.14 32.15
CA SER A 277 14.25 39.46 31.02
C SER A 277 14.73 38.03 30.80
N LEU A 278 13.93 37.29 30.05
CA LEU A 278 14.20 35.95 29.54
C LEU A 278 14.27 36.01 28.00
N THR A 279 15.30 35.44 27.41
CA THR A 279 15.41 35.21 25.97
C THR A 279 15.25 33.73 25.69
N LEU A 280 14.21 33.39 24.92
CA LEU A 280 13.96 32.03 24.43
C LEU A 280 14.90 31.69 23.26
N PRO A 281 15.14 30.40 22.96
CA PRO A 281 15.84 30.02 21.74
C PRO A 281 15.10 30.50 20.49
N ASP A 282 15.82 30.79 19.41
CA ASP A 282 15.24 31.07 18.10
C ASP A 282 14.89 29.76 17.39
N ASN A 283 13.82 29.11 17.89
CA ASN A 283 13.34 27.84 17.40
C ASN A 283 11.83 27.67 17.63
N ARG A 284 11.06 27.69 16.55
CA ARG A 284 9.60 27.50 16.52
C ARG A 284 9.13 26.18 17.15
N ASN A 285 10.02 25.19 17.22
CA ASN A 285 9.69 23.90 17.79
C ASN A 285 9.81 23.86 19.31
N VAL A 286 10.23 24.94 19.96
CA VAL A 286 10.23 25.07 21.43
C VAL A 286 9.06 25.99 21.83
N VAL A 287 8.10 25.45 22.58
CA VAL A 287 6.90 26.17 23.00
C VAL A 287 6.85 26.31 24.51
N LEU A 288 6.78 27.56 24.98
CA LEU A 288 6.60 27.94 26.38
C LEU A 288 5.11 28.19 26.66
N LEU A 289 4.57 27.50 27.66
CA LEU A 289 3.17 27.64 28.09
C LEU A 289 3.02 28.49 29.35
N ALA A 290 3.99 28.43 30.27
CA ALA A 290 3.99 29.24 31.49
C ALA A 290 5.39 29.41 32.06
N ALA A 291 5.61 30.50 32.80
CA ALA A 291 6.85 30.75 33.54
C ALA A 291 6.54 31.34 34.91
N THR A 292 7.35 30.99 35.92
CA THR A 292 7.21 31.46 37.30
C THR A 292 8.57 31.68 37.93
N LEU A 293 8.74 32.81 38.60
CA LEU A 293 9.93 33.14 39.39
C LEU A 293 9.74 32.75 40.85
N ALA A 294 10.77 32.21 41.49
CA ALA A 294 10.68 31.80 42.90
C ALA A 294 11.94 32.18 43.69
N THR A 295 11.75 32.53 44.96
CA THR A 295 12.81 32.89 45.92
C THR A 295 13.43 31.68 46.60
N GLN A 296 12.81 30.50 46.48
CA GLN A 296 13.30 29.26 47.09
C GLN A 296 14.46 28.69 46.25
N SER A 297 15.62 28.47 46.87
CA SER A 297 16.78 27.81 46.24
C SER A 297 16.56 26.31 45.97
N GLN A 298 15.55 25.72 46.62
CA GLN A 298 15.18 24.32 46.49
C GLN A 298 13.82 24.27 45.77
N GLY A 299 13.85 24.23 44.43
CA GLY A 299 12.96 23.25 43.81
C GLY A 299 13.54 21.90 44.23
N THR A 300 12.78 21.06 44.94
CA THR A 300 13.21 19.68 45.22
C THR A 300 13.86 19.16 43.95
N LYS A 301 15.14 18.77 44.00
CA LYS A 301 15.74 18.02 42.89
C LYS A 301 14.75 16.90 42.63
N ALA A 302 14.10 16.88 41.46
CA ALA A 302 13.66 15.62 40.93
C ALA A 302 14.91 14.75 40.98
N GLY A 303 14.86 13.67 41.76
CA GLY A 303 15.97 12.72 41.80
C GLY A 303 16.34 12.33 40.36
N PRO A 304 17.56 11.81 40.13
CA PRO A 304 17.80 11.13 38.87
C PRO A 304 16.71 10.05 38.76
N SER A 305 15.85 10.15 37.74
CA SER A 305 14.53 9.53 37.62
C SER A 305 13.46 10.11 38.56
N GLY A 306 12.49 10.84 38.00
CA GLY A 306 11.12 10.69 38.51
C GLY A 306 10.84 9.18 38.48
N GLN A 307 10.34 8.60 39.58
CA GLN A 307 9.99 7.18 39.60
C GLN A 307 9.05 6.91 38.43
N VAL A 308 9.60 6.32 37.36
CA VAL A 308 8.79 5.71 36.32
C VAL A 308 8.25 4.47 36.98
N SER A 309 7.04 4.55 37.52
CA SER A 309 6.31 3.37 37.93
C SER A 309 6.11 2.55 36.67
N PHE A 310 6.41 1.26 36.67
CA PHE A 310 6.14 0.40 35.51
C PHE A 310 4.86 -0.38 35.78
N ALA A 311 3.98 -0.44 34.78
CA ALA A 311 2.91 -1.41 34.71
C ALA A 311 3.44 -2.59 33.90
N ASP A 312 3.35 -3.78 34.46
CA ASP A 312 3.47 -5.00 33.67
C ASP A 312 2.11 -5.21 32.97
N VAL A 313 2.05 -5.00 31.66
CA VAL A 313 0.89 -5.32 30.82
C VAL A 313 1.04 -6.76 30.37
N SER A 314 0.06 -7.60 30.70
CA SER A 314 0.07 -9.00 30.29
C SER A 314 -0.57 -9.13 28.91
N HIS A 315 0.19 -9.61 27.94
CA HIS A 315 -0.30 -9.87 26.59
C HIS A 315 -0.48 -11.36 26.33
N GLU A 316 -1.56 -11.70 25.62
CA GLU A 316 -1.82 -13.05 25.17
C GLU A 316 -2.33 -13.07 23.73
N ASN A 317 -1.85 -14.03 22.93
CA ASN A 317 -2.38 -14.28 21.59
C ASN A 317 -3.03 -15.65 21.55
N TYR A 318 -4.29 -15.68 21.15
CA TYR A 318 -5.03 -16.91 20.90
C TYR A 318 -5.17 -17.14 19.41
N HIS A 319 -4.97 -18.39 18.98
CA HIS A 319 -5.21 -18.80 17.61
C HIS A 319 -6.18 -19.98 17.58
N TYR A 320 -7.32 -19.75 16.93
CA TYR A 320 -8.39 -20.72 16.69
C TYR A 320 -8.55 -20.97 15.20
N SER A 321 -9.06 -22.14 14.84
CA SER A 321 -9.39 -22.47 13.45
C SER A 321 -10.69 -23.27 13.38
N ASP A 322 -11.49 -23.01 12.34
CA ASP A 322 -12.61 -23.89 11.92
C ASP A 322 -12.17 -24.95 10.89
N GLY A 323 -10.89 -24.98 10.55
CA GLY A 323 -10.27 -25.86 9.56
C GLY A 323 -10.24 -25.28 8.14
N ASN A 324 -10.92 -24.16 7.93
CA ASN A 324 -10.79 -23.32 6.74
C ASN A 324 -10.37 -21.89 7.13
N ASN A 325 -10.95 -21.29 8.15
CA ASN A 325 -10.68 -19.91 8.57
C ASN A 325 -9.95 -19.91 9.91
N ASP A 326 -8.98 -19.02 10.02
CA ASP A 326 -8.14 -18.85 11.21
C ASP A 326 -8.46 -17.52 11.88
N LEU A 327 -8.65 -17.55 13.20
CA LEU A 327 -8.90 -16.40 14.05
C LEU A 327 -7.73 -16.20 14.99
N TYR A 328 -7.13 -15.02 14.92
CA TYR A 328 -6.11 -14.54 15.85
C TYR A 328 -6.74 -13.47 16.74
N VAL A 329 -6.63 -13.65 18.05
CA VAL A 329 -7.13 -12.72 19.06
C VAL A 329 -5.95 -12.25 19.88
N ASP A 330 -5.72 -10.94 19.87
CA ASP A 330 -4.70 -10.30 20.69
C ASP A 330 -5.37 -9.73 21.94
N LEU A 331 -4.84 -10.09 23.10
CA LEU A 331 -5.32 -9.66 24.40
C LEU A 331 -4.26 -8.82 25.12
N ALA A 332 -4.71 -7.79 25.82
CA ALA A 332 -3.92 -7.04 26.80
C ALA A 332 -4.70 -6.97 28.11
N ASP A 333 -4.03 -7.30 29.22
CA ASP A 333 -4.62 -7.39 30.57
C ASP A 333 -5.93 -8.19 30.61
N GLY A 334 -5.96 -9.29 29.86
CA GLY A 334 -7.10 -10.20 29.78
C GLY A 334 -8.30 -9.66 28.99
N LYS A 335 -8.15 -8.57 28.23
CA LYS A 335 -9.19 -8.04 27.33
C LYS A 335 -8.73 -8.06 25.88
N VAL A 336 -9.65 -8.35 24.96
CA VAL A 336 -9.38 -8.36 23.52
C VAL A 336 -9.12 -6.94 23.01
N VAL A 337 -7.92 -6.72 22.48
CA VAL A 337 -7.48 -5.45 21.86
C VAL A 337 -7.38 -5.56 20.35
N GLY A 338 -7.08 -6.76 19.82
CA GLY A 338 -6.92 -7.02 18.39
C GLY A 338 -7.66 -8.29 17.97
N ILE A 339 -8.22 -8.27 16.76
CA ILE A 339 -8.91 -9.41 16.15
C ILE A 339 -8.54 -9.45 14.68
N HIS A 340 -7.94 -10.56 14.25
CA HIS A 340 -7.56 -10.80 12.86
C HIS A 340 -8.11 -12.13 12.39
N ILE A 341 -8.98 -12.11 11.38
CA ILE A 341 -9.53 -13.31 10.74
C ILE A 341 -8.89 -13.46 9.37
N HIS A 342 -8.33 -14.64 9.12
CA HIS A 342 -7.81 -15.05 7.82
C HIS A 342 -8.75 -16.10 7.23
N ASP A 343 -9.41 -15.78 6.13
CA ASP A 343 -10.25 -16.73 5.40
C ASP A 343 -9.37 -17.65 4.51
N ALA A 344 -9.63 -18.97 4.46
CA ALA A 344 -8.87 -19.90 3.58
C ALA A 344 -9.00 -19.59 2.09
N TYR A 345 -10.10 -18.95 1.72
CA TYR A 345 -10.48 -18.68 0.34
C TYR A 345 -10.94 -17.24 0.23
N ASN A 346 -10.02 -16.35 -0.12
CA ASN A 346 -10.39 -15.00 -0.51
C ASN A 346 -10.62 -14.99 -2.03
N LEU A 347 -11.76 -15.51 -2.45
CA LEU A 347 -12.17 -15.61 -3.87
C LEU A 347 -11.92 -14.31 -4.66
N PRO A 348 -12.27 -13.12 -4.15
CA PRO A 348 -11.94 -11.85 -4.79
C PRO A 348 -10.43 -11.63 -4.98
N GLU A 349 -9.63 -11.87 -3.95
CA GLU A 349 -8.17 -11.70 -4.00
C GLU A 349 -7.51 -12.71 -4.94
N ASP A 350 -7.90 -13.97 -4.87
CA ASP A 350 -7.42 -15.03 -5.76
C ASP A 350 -7.76 -14.74 -7.23
N ALA A 351 -8.97 -14.21 -7.49
CA ALA A 351 -9.38 -13.78 -8.83
C ALA A 351 -8.56 -12.59 -9.34
N VAL A 352 -8.21 -11.64 -8.46
CA VAL A 352 -7.32 -10.51 -8.80
C VAL A 352 -5.91 -11.00 -9.12
N VAL A 353 -5.36 -11.96 -8.35
CA VAL A 353 -4.06 -12.58 -8.65
C VAL A 353 -4.09 -13.26 -10.02
N PHE A 354 -5.14 -14.04 -10.30
CA PHE A 354 -5.32 -14.67 -11.61
C PHE A 354 -5.36 -13.63 -12.74
N ALA A 355 -6.17 -12.57 -12.57
CA ALA A 355 -6.27 -11.48 -13.53
C ALA A 355 -4.93 -10.77 -13.75
N GLY A 356 -4.15 -10.58 -12.69
CA GLY A 356 -2.79 -10.03 -12.75
C GLY A 356 -1.86 -10.89 -13.61
N VAL A 357 -1.77 -12.18 -13.31
CA VAL A 357 -0.93 -13.12 -14.09
C VAL A 357 -1.39 -13.15 -15.56
N PHE A 358 -2.69 -13.22 -15.81
CA PHE A 358 -3.24 -13.22 -17.16
C PHE A 358 -2.91 -11.93 -17.92
N GLN A 359 -3.18 -10.76 -17.34
CA GLN A 359 -3.00 -9.49 -18.03
C GLN A 359 -1.54 -9.08 -18.20
N PHE A 360 -0.69 -9.31 -17.20
CA PHE A 360 0.71 -8.85 -17.22
C PHE A 360 1.66 -9.84 -17.88
N PHE A 361 1.51 -11.13 -17.58
CA PHE A 361 2.39 -12.15 -18.14
C PHE A 361 1.77 -12.76 -19.39
N TYR A 362 0.54 -13.27 -19.29
CA TYR A 362 -0.01 -14.11 -20.36
C TYR A 362 -0.30 -13.31 -21.63
N LEU A 363 -1.05 -12.21 -21.53
CA LEU A 363 -1.36 -11.36 -22.69
C LEU A 363 -0.13 -10.64 -23.23
N ARG A 364 0.62 -9.93 -22.38
CA ARG A 364 1.71 -9.04 -22.83
C ARG A 364 2.98 -9.78 -23.24
N LEU A 365 3.27 -10.93 -22.63
CA LEU A 365 4.50 -11.68 -22.89
C LEU A 365 4.20 -12.99 -23.59
N ALA A 366 3.40 -13.87 -22.98
CA ALA A 366 3.26 -15.25 -23.47
C ALA A 366 2.64 -15.31 -24.87
N ILE A 367 1.46 -14.72 -25.05
CA ILE A 367 0.75 -14.70 -26.32
C ILE A 367 1.49 -13.86 -27.34
N PHE A 368 2.03 -12.70 -26.94
CA PHE A 368 2.81 -11.82 -27.81
C PHE A 368 4.00 -12.55 -28.44
N PHE A 369 4.89 -13.11 -27.61
CA PHE A 369 6.08 -13.81 -28.10
C PHE A 369 5.73 -15.13 -28.79
N GLY A 370 4.69 -15.85 -28.35
CA GLY A 370 4.21 -17.04 -29.04
C GLY A 370 3.71 -16.74 -30.45
N CYS A 371 2.92 -15.67 -30.60
CA CYS A 371 2.45 -15.21 -31.91
C CYS A 371 3.60 -14.73 -32.78
N LEU A 372 4.56 -13.99 -32.22
CA LEU A 372 5.78 -13.60 -32.91
C LEU A 372 6.54 -14.82 -33.41
N GLY A 373 6.78 -15.82 -32.55
CA GLY A 373 7.52 -17.03 -32.88
C GLY A 373 6.86 -17.86 -33.98
N ILE A 374 5.53 -17.96 -33.99
CA ILE A 374 4.80 -18.77 -34.97
C ILE A 374 4.58 -17.98 -36.26
N PHE A 375 3.90 -16.83 -36.19
CA PHE A 375 3.44 -16.12 -37.39
C PHE A 375 4.58 -15.48 -38.18
N MET A 376 5.65 -15.03 -37.52
CA MET A 376 6.82 -14.49 -38.22
C MET A 376 7.50 -15.57 -39.05
N ASN A 377 7.57 -16.80 -38.52
CA ASN A 377 8.26 -17.92 -39.16
C ASN A 377 7.45 -18.58 -40.28
N LEU A 378 6.13 -18.36 -40.36
CA LEU A 378 5.28 -18.95 -41.42
C LEU A 378 5.75 -18.65 -42.84
N PHE A 379 6.26 -17.43 -43.06
CA PHE A 379 6.84 -17.00 -44.34
C PHE A 379 8.34 -16.82 -44.25
N ARG A 380 8.85 -16.16 -43.19
CA ARG A 380 10.28 -15.91 -43.07
C ARG A 380 11.09 -17.21 -42.96
N GLY A 381 10.57 -18.21 -42.25
CA GLY A 381 11.20 -19.52 -42.14
C GLY A 381 11.38 -20.18 -43.51
N GLU A 382 10.36 -20.14 -44.36
CA GLU A 382 10.41 -20.71 -45.72
C GLU A 382 11.27 -19.89 -46.70
N ILE A 383 11.45 -18.58 -46.45
CA ILE A 383 12.40 -17.74 -47.21
C ILE A 383 13.83 -18.12 -46.84
N LEU A 384 14.12 -18.23 -45.54
CA LEU A 384 15.44 -18.61 -45.01
C LEU A 384 15.84 -20.05 -45.39
N ASP A 385 14.90 -20.98 -45.32
CA ASP A 385 15.09 -22.38 -45.71
C ASP A 385 15.05 -22.57 -47.24
N LYS A 386 14.94 -21.47 -48.02
CA LYS A 386 14.90 -21.45 -49.49
C LYS A 386 13.84 -22.38 -50.10
N SER A 387 12.69 -22.53 -49.44
CA SER A 387 11.61 -23.43 -49.84
C SER A 387 10.36 -22.72 -50.36
N LEU A 388 10.23 -21.40 -50.12
CA LEU A 388 9.04 -20.63 -50.50
C LEU A 388 8.74 -20.68 -52.01
N HIS A 389 9.76 -20.70 -52.87
CA HIS A 389 9.58 -20.71 -54.33
C HIS A 389 8.82 -21.93 -54.84
N PHE A 390 8.95 -23.11 -54.18
CA PHE A 390 8.18 -24.30 -54.54
C PHE A 390 6.67 -24.10 -54.39
N TYR A 391 6.24 -23.33 -53.39
CA TYR A 391 4.82 -23.01 -53.21
C TYR A 391 4.29 -22.03 -54.26
N PHE A 392 5.14 -21.14 -54.77
CA PHE A 392 4.75 -20.20 -55.83
C PHE A 392 4.67 -20.84 -57.22
N LEU A 393 5.34 -21.98 -57.42
CA LEU A 393 5.23 -22.78 -58.64
C LEU A 393 4.02 -23.73 -58.62
N ALA A 394 3.44 -24.01 -57.45
CA ALA A 394 2.22 -24.78 -57.35
C ALA A 394 1.03 -24.00 -57.96
N PRO A 395 0.03 -24.68 -58.55
CA PRO A 395 -1.16 -24.04 -59.15
C PRO A 395 -2.15 -23.55 -58.08
N ILE A 396 -1.68 -22.72 -57.14
CA ILE A 396 -2.43 -22.14 -56.03
C ILE A 396 -2.25 -20.62 -56.06
N ARG A 397 -3.35 -19.88 -55.87
CA ARG A 397 -3.29 -18.42 -55.78
C ARG A 397 -2.53 -18.00 -54.52
N ARG A 398 -1.63 -17.01 -54.65
CA ARG A 398 -0.75 -16.58 -53.55
C ARG A 398 -1.53 -16.07 -52.34
N GLU A 399 -2.64 -15.37 -52.55
CA GLU A 399 -3.53 -14.96 -51.45
C GLU A 399 -4.16 -16.14 -50.70
N VAL A 400 -4.50 -17.23 -51.39
CA VAL A 400 -5.09 -18.44 -50.78
C VAL A 400 -4.04 -19.16 -49.95
N LEU A 401 -2.79 -19.19 -50.41
CA LEU A 401 -1.66 -19.71 -49.64
C LEU A 401 -1.43 -18.89 -48.36
N MET A 402 -1.47 -17.56 -48.45
CA MET A 402 -1.31 -16.67 -47.28
C MET A 402 -2.42 -16.88 -46.25
N VAL A 403 -3.68 -16.86 -46.70
CA VAL A 403 -4.83 -17.11 -45.81
C VAL A 403 -4.73 -18.52 -45.20
N GLY A 404 -4.31 -19.52 -45.96
CA GLY A 404 -4.11 -20.88 -45.45
C GLY A 404 -3.03 -20.98 -44.38
N LYS A 405 -1.88 -20.33 -44.59
CA LYS A 405 -0.81 -20.25 -43.58
C LYS A 405 -1.25 -19.47 -42.34
N PHE A 406 -1.94 -18.34 -42.51
CA PHE A 406 -2.48 -17.56 -41.40
C PHE A 406 -3.46 -18.38 -40.55
N LEU A 407 -4.44 -19.03 -41.18
CA LEU A 407 -5.42 -19.86 -40.48
C LEU A 407 -4.77 -21.06 -39.77
N ALA A 408 -3.72 -21.63 -40.36
CA ALA A 408 -2.93 -22.68 -39.72
C ALA A 408 -2.22 -22.17 -38.45
N GLY A 409 -1.55 -21.02 -38.56
CA GLY A 409 -0.90 -20.36 -37.44
C GLY A 409 -1.89 -19.99 -36.33
N LEU A 410 -3.05 -19.43 -36.71
CA LEU A 410 -4.12 -19.06 -35.79
C LEU A 410 -4.70 -20.27 -35.07
N LEU A 411 -4.95 -21.36 -35.79
CA LEU A 411 -5.41 -22.59 -35.17
C LEU A 411 -4.36 -23.15 -34.21
N ALA A 412 -3.08 -23.13 -34.59
CA ALA A 412 -1.99 -23.60 -33.74
C ALA A 412 -1.85 -22.76 -32.45
N THR A 413 -1.80 -21.43 -32.57
CA THR A 413 -1.69 -20.54 -31.40
C THR A 413 -2.92 -20.62 -30.51
N CYS A 414 -4.13 -20.62 -31.08
CA CYS A 414 -5.35 -20.82 -30.30
C CYS A 414 -5.32 -22.16 -29.56
N VAL A 415 -4.98 -23.26 -30.22
CA VAL A 415 -4.89 -24.57 -29.53
C VAL A 415 -3.88 -24.50 -28.39
N ILE A 416 -2.68 -23.96 -28.59
CA ILE A 416 -1.64 -23.90 -27.55
C ILE A 416 -2.07 -23.02 -26.37
N PHE A 417 -2.49 -21.78 -26.64
CA PHE A 417 -2.76 -20.80 -25.58
C PHE A 417 -4.13 -21.00 -24.93
N VAL A 418 -5.18 -21.35 -25.68
CA VAL A 418 -6.50 -21.62 -25.09
C VAL A 418 -6.44 -22.90 -24.25
N THR A 419 -5.74 -23.96 -24.69
CA THR A 419 -5.64 -25.18 -23.86
C THR A 419 -4.82 -24.95 -22.59
N SER A 420 -3.71 -24.21 -22.67
CA SER A 420 -2.95 -23.84 -21.46
C SER A 420 -3.80 -23.01 -20.51
N GLU A 421 -4.60 -22.06 -21.02
CA GLU A 421 -5.48 -21.26 -20.19
C GLU A 421 -6.61 -22.09 -19.55
N VAL A 422 -7.21 -23.04 -20.28
CA VAL A 422 -8.17 -23.99 -19.72
C VAL A 422 -7.53 -24.79 -18.58
N LEU A 423 -6.29 -25.26 -18.74
CA LEU A 423 -5.57 -25.94 -17.67
C LEU A 423 -5.33 -25.03 -16.46
N GLN A 424 -4.99 -23.76 -16.69
CA GLN A 424 -4.82 -22.78 -15.62
C GLN A 424 -6.13 -22.56 -14.85
N ILE A 425 -7.26 -22.43 -15.55
CA ILE A 425 -8.59 -22.31 -14.95
C ILE A 425 -8.97 -23.57 -14.17
N ILE A 426 -8.64 -24.76 -14.68
CA ILE A 426 -8.88 -26.04 -13.97
C ILE A 426 -8.06 -26.09 -12.67
N VAL A 427 -6.78 -25.71 -12.71
CA VAL A 427 -5.94 -25.67 -11.49
C VAL A 427 -6.43 -24.62 -10.51
N PHE A 428 -6.75 -23.42 -10.99
CA PHE A 428 -7.29 -22.33 -10.19
C PHE A 428 -8.60 -22.73 -9.51
N THR A 429 -9.55 -23.32 -10.24
CA THR A 429 -10.84 -23.73 -9.67
C THR A 429 -10.74 -25.01 -8.84
N GLY A 430 -9.78 -25.87 -9.15
CA GLY A 430 -9.49 -27.11 -8.42
C GLY A 430 -8.95 -26.88 -7.01
N GLN A 431 -8.45 -25.68 -6.71
CA GLN A 431 -7.99 -25.34 -5.37
C GLN A 431 -9.14 -25.12 -4.38
N PHE A 432 -10.35 -24.84 -4.86
CA PHE A 432 -11.52 -24.56 -4.03
C PHE A 432 -12.23 -25.84 -3.59
N THR A 433 -12.90 -25.79 -2.44
CA THR A 433 -13.81 -26.88 -2.04
C THR A 433 -14.98 -26.99 -3.03
N PRO A 434 -15.62 -28.18 -3.19
CA PRO A 434 -16.69 -28.36 -4.16
C PRO A 434 -17.81 -27.32 -4.05
N ASN A 435 -18.23 -26.99 -2.83
CA ASN A 435 -19.28 -26.00 -2.58
C ASN A 435 -18.88 -24.59 -3.04
N VAL A 436 -17.64 -24.16 -2.72
CA VAL A 436 -17.12 -22.84 -3.09
C VAL A 436 -16.89 -22.75 -4.59
N ARG A 437 -16.39 -23.84 -5.20
CA ARG A 437 -16.19 -23.94 -6.64
C ARG A 437 -17.50 -23.82 -7.41
N ASP A 438 -18.53 -24.55 -7.00
CA ASP A 438 -19.82 -24.54 -7.68
C ASP A 438 -20.52 -23.18 -7.52
N LEU A 439 -20.40 -22.57 -6.33
CA LEU A 439 -20.83 -21.18 -6.09
C LEU A 439 -20.12 -20.21 -7.04
N TYR A 440 -18.79 -20.32 -7.16
CA TYR A 440 -18.01 -19.46 -8.04
C TYR A 440 -18.37 -19.64 -9.52
N LEU A 441 -18.40 -20.88 -10.00
CA LEU A 441 -18.62 -21.21 -11.41
C LEU A 441 -20.03 -20.85 -11.88
N TYR A 442 -21.05 -21.18 -11.09
CA TYR A 442 -22.44 -21.10 -11.53
C TYR A 442 -23.18 -19.87 -11.02
N GLN A 443 -22.88 -19.39 -9.81
CA GLN A 443 -23.61 -18.25 -9.21
C GLN A 443 -22.85 -16.93 -9.34
N ASN A 444 -21.52 -16.95 -9.21
CA ASN A 444 -20.69 -15.74 -9.30
C ASN A 444 -20.13 -15.50 -10.70
N HIS A 445 -20.85 -15.89 -11.75
CA HIS A 445 -20.47 -15.65 -13.14
C HIS A 445 -19.11 -16.24 -13.58
N GLY A 446 -18.50 -17.15 -12.81
CA GLY A 446 -17.16 -17.70 -13.10
C GLY A 446 -17.03 -18.34 -14.48
N LEU A 447 -18.07 -19.04 -14.96
CA LEU A 447 -18.08 -19.58 -16.33
C LEU A 447 -18.09 -18.50 -17.41
N THR A 448 -18.80 -17.39 -17.18
CA THR A 448 -18.80 -16.26 -18.11
C THR A 448 -17.46 -15.51 -18.09
N GLN A 449 -16.81 -15.41 -16.92
CA GLN A 449 -15.46 -14.88 -16.82
C GLN A 449 -14.44 -15.76 -17.55
N ALA A 450 -14.52 -17.09 -17.36
CA ALA A 450 -13.69 -18.05 -18.08
C ALA A 450 -13.89 -17.94 -19.60
N ALA A 451 -15.13 -17.87 -20.07
CA ALA A 451 -15.42 -17.67 -21.49
C ALA A 451 -14.86 -16.34 -22.03
N ALA A 452 -14.91 -15.26 -21.23
CA ALA A 452 -14.33 -13.97 -21.59
C ALA A 452 -12.80 -14.06 -21.74
N TYR A 453 -12.09 -14.65 -20.77
CA TYR A 453 -10.64 -14.83 -20.87
C TYR A 453 -10.23 -15.67 -22.09
N LEU A 454 -10.91 -16.80 -22.33
CA LEU A 454 -10.63 -17.65 -23.50
C LEU A 454 -10.89 -16.92 -24.82
N GLY A 455 -11.95 -16.12 -24.87
CA GLY A 455 -12.27 -15.24 -26.00
C GLY A 455 -11.19 -14.17 -26.23
N VAL A 456 -10.71 -13.54 -25.15
CA VAL A 456 -9.62 -12.56 -25.20
C VAL A 456 -8.33 -13.20 -25.71
N THR A 457 -7.98 -14.41 -25.26
CA THR A 457 -6.82 -15.15 -25.75
C THR A 457 -6.92 -15.46 -27.24
N ALA A 458 -8.09 -15.89 -27.72
CA ALA A 458 -8.31 -16.14 -29.15
C ALA A 458 -8.22 -14.84 -29.98
N LEU A 459 -8.77 -13.73 -29.49
CA LEU A 459 -8.67 -12.41 -30.13
C LEU A 459 -7.24 -11.87 -30.13
N ALA A 460 -6.46 -12.13 -29.07
CA ALA A 460 -5.05 -11.78 -29.01
C ALA A 460 -4.25 -12.56 -30.05
N CYS A 461 -4.50 -13.86 -30.19
CA CYS A 461 -3.89 -14.69 -31.23
C CYS A 461 -4.22 -14.18 -32.65
N LEU A 462 -5.46 -13.73 -32.87
CA LEU A 462 -5.87 -13.14 -34.14
C LEU A 462 -5.17 -11.81 -34.41
N GLY A 463 -5.24 -10.87 -33.46
CA GLY A 463 -4.71 -9.53 -33.59
C GLY A 463 -3.19 -9.54 -33.79
N TYR A 464 -2.45 -10.06 -32.81
CA TYR A 464 -0.99 -10.14 -32.91
C TYR A 464 -0.54 -11.01 -34.07
N GLY A 465 -1.26 -12.11 -34.35
CA GLY A 465 -0.94 -12.98 -35.47
C GLY A 465 -1.00 -12.27 -36.82
N ALA A 466 -2.00 -11.41 -37.04
CA ALA A 466 -2.13 -10.65 -38.29
C ALA A 466 -0.95 -9.68 -38.47
N PHE A 467 -0.58 -8.95 -37.42
CA PHE A 467 0.56 -8.02 -37.45
C PHE A 467 1.90 -8.74 -37.67
N PHE A 468 2.15 -9.86 -36.99
CA PHE A 468 3.42 -10.58 -37.14
C PHE A 468 3.54 -11.34 -38.45
N LEU A 469 2.43 -11.86 -39.00
CA LEU A 469 2.45 -12.42 -40.35
C LEU A 469 2.78 -11.34 -41.38
N ALA A 470 2.16 -10.16 -41.26
CA ALA A 470 2.45 -9.02 -42.12
C ALA A 470 3.93 -8.61 -41.99
N ALA A 471 4.44 -8.46 -40.76
CA ALA A 471 5.83 -8.10 -40.50
C ALA A 471 6.83 -9.11 -41.10
N GLY A 472 6.54 -10.40 -41.01
CA GLY A 472 7.39 -11.47 -41.54
C GLY A 472 7.45 -11.52 -43.07
N MET A 473 6.47 -10.91 -43.74
CA MET A 473 6.43 -10.75 -45.19
C MET A 473 6.97 -9.40 -45.67
N LEU A 474 6.71 -8.33 -44.90
CA LEU A 474 7.01 -6.94 -45.27
C LEU A 474 8.49 -6.59 -45.13
N PHE A 475 9.13 -7.09 -44.07
CA PHE A 475 10.44 -6.61 -43.66
C PHE A 475 11.53 -7.66 -43.89
N ARG A 476 12.68 -7.19 -44.38
CA ARG A 476 13.87 -8.03 -44.55
C ARG A 476 14.42 -8.48 -43.20
N ASN A 477 14.47 -7.58 -42.21
CA ASN A 477 14.72 -7.91 -40.81
C ASN A 477 13.42 -7.81 -40.00
N PRO A 478 12.73 -8.94 -39.75
CA PRO A 478 11.45 -8.95 -39.04
C PRO A 478 11.54 -8.62 -37.55
N ILE A 479 12.73 -8.58 -36.96
CA ILE A 479 12.91 -8.30 -35.53
C ILE A 479 12.62 -6.82 -35.23
N LEU A 480 12.95 -5.91 -36.15
CA LEU A 480 12.73 -4.47 -35.98
C LEU A 480 11.24 -4.09 -35.81
N PRO A 481 10.31 -4.48 -36.69
CA PRO A 481 8.89 -4.19 -36.49
C PRO A 481 8.34 -4.87 -35.24
N ALA A 482 8.81 -6.07 -34.90
CA ALA A 482 8.39 -6.74 -33.69
C ALA A 482 8.81 -6.00 -32.42
N ALA A 483 10.05 -5.49 -32.37
CA ALA A 483 10.54 -4.67 -31.27
C ALA A 483 9.76 -3.35 -31.16
N ALA A 484 9.42 -2.72 -32.29
CA ALA A 484 8.60 -1.51 -32.29
C ALA A 484 7.21 -1.76 -31.70
N ILE A 485 6.54 -2.86 -32.10
CA ILE A 485 5.24 -3.24 -31.51
C ILE A 485 5.41 -3.55 -30.02
N LEU A 486 6.46 -4.28 -29.61
CA LEU A 486 6.70 -4.61 -28.20
C LEU A 486 6.86 -3.35 -27.34
N VAL A 487 7.66 -2.38 -27.81
CA VAL A 487 7.84 -1.09 -27.12
C VAL A 487 6.51 -0.34 -27.06
N TRP A 488 5.78 -0.27 -28.18
CA TRP A 488 4.51 0.43 -28.26
C TRP A 488 3.45 -0.15 -27.30
N GLU A 489 3.31 -1.47 -27.27
CA GLU A 489 2.39 -2.18 -26.39
C GLU A 489 2.84 -2.10 -24.92
N GLY A 490 4.15 -2.07 -24.66
CA GLY A 490 4.75 -1.94 -23.33
C GLY A 490 4.58 -0.56 -22.70
N ILE A 491 4.70 0.51 -23.49
CA ILE A 491 4.53 1.90 -23.00
C ILE A 491 3.05 2.34 -22.97
N ASN A 492 2.13 1.54 -23.50
CA ASN A 492 0.69 1.85 -23.56
C ASN A 492 0.11 2.41 -22.25
N PRO A 493 0.45 1.89 -21.04
CA PRO A 493 -0.07 2.43 -19.79
C PRO A 493 0.24 3.93 -19.58
N PHE A 494 1.37 4.40 -20.11
CA PHE A 494 1.89 5.77 -19.99
C PHE A 494 1.46 6.69 -21.14
N LEU A 495 0.81 6.17 -22.18
CA LEU A 495 0.38 6.97 -23.33
C LEU A 495 -0.86 7.82 -23.01
N PRO A 496 -1.03 8.99 -23.64
CA PRO A 496 -2.30 9.73 -23.63
C PRO A 496 -3.48 8.90 -24.16
N ALA A 497 -4.70 9.18 -23.70
CA ALA A 497 -5.90 8.38 -24.00
C ALA A 497 -6.14 8.12 -25.49
N LEU A 498 -5.83 9.10 -26.37
CA LEU A 498 -5.95 8.94 -27.81
C LEU A 498 -4.95 7.91 -28.36
N LEU A 499 -3.70 7.92 -27.89
CA LEU A 499 -2.65 7.04 -28.36
C LEU A 499 -2.84 5.60 -27.87
N LYS A 500 -3.46 5.40 -26.70
CA LYS A 500 -3.79 4.06 -26.18
C LYS A 500 -4.67 3.26 -27.15
N LYS A 501 -5.57 3.94 -27.88
CA LYS A 501 -6.49 3.34 -28.85
C LYS A 501 -5.79 2.70 -30.05
N PHE A 502 -4.52 3.03 -30.30
CA PHE A 502 -3.73 2.45 -31.39
C PHE A 502 -2.88 1.24 -30.93
N SER A 503 -3.33 0.52 -29.89
CA SER A 503 -2.67 -0.71 -29.41
C SER A 503 -3.65 -1.86 -29.36
N VAL A 504 -3.17 -3.07 -29.64
CA VAL A 504 -3.99 -4.30 -29.55
C VAL A 504 -4.30 -4.59 -28.09
N ILE A 505 -3.33 -4.42 -27.18
CA ILE A 505 -3.50 -4.66 -25.75
C ILE A 505 -4.59 -3.80 -25.11
N TYR A 506 -4.85 -2.60 -25.64
CA TYR A 506 -5.86 -1.70 -25.13
C TYR A 506 -7.28 -2.30 -25.26
N TYR A 507 -7.60 -2.84 -26.44
CA TYR A 507 -8.87 -3.51 -26.67
C TYR A 507 -8.98 -4.84 -25.93
N LEU A 508 -7.89 -5.60 -25.83
CA LEU A 508 -7.86 -6.88 -25.10
C LEU A 508 -8.06 -6.68 -23.58
N LYS A 509 -7.40 -5.68 -23.00
CA LYS A 509 -7.56 -5.35 -21.57
C LYS A 509 -8.99 -4.89 -21.26
N SER A 510 -9.62 -4.11 -22.13
CA SER A 510 -11.02 -3.68 -21.95
C SER A 510 -12.02 -4.84 -21.98
N LEU A 511 -11.63 -6.02 -22.47
CA LEU A 511 -12.45 -7.22 -22.51
C LEU A 511 -12.18 -8.16 -21.32
N CYS A 512 -11.17 -7.87 -20.49
CA CYS A 512 -10.86 -8.67 -19.32
C CYS A 512 -11.95 -8.47 -18.26
N PRO A 513 -12.51 -9.55 -17.67
CA PRO A 513 -13.67 -9.47 -16.79
C PRO A 513 -13.38 -9.01 -15.36
N VAL A 514 -12.11 -9.08 -14.91
CA VAL A 514 -11.71 -8.74 -13.54
C VAL A 514 -10.75 -7.56 -13.58
N ASP A 515 -11.10 -6.51 -12.83
CA ASP A 515 -10.27 -5.35 -12.63
C ASP A 515 -9.20 -5.58 -11.56
N ILE A 516 -8.01 -5.03 -11.77
CA ILE A 516 -6.90 -5.15 -10.81
C ILE A 516 -6.86 -3.86 -9.99
N PRO A 517 -7.18 -3.89 -8.69
CA PRO A 517 -7.17 -2.71 -7.84
C PRO A 517 -5.73 -2.20 -7.65
N SER A 518 -5.58 -0.88 -7.50
CA SER A 518 -4.30 -0.27 -7.09
C SER A 518 -4.22 -0.27 -5.55
N PRO A 519 -3.20 -0.89 -4.94
CA PRO A 519 -3.03 -0.87 -3.49
C PRO A 519 -3.00 0.55 -2.89
N PRO A 520 -3.52 0.76 -1.66
CA PRO A 520 -3.42 2.03 -0.97
C PRO A 520 -1.96 2.47 -0.83
N GLY A 521 -1.65 3.72 -1.21
CA GLY A 521 -0.29 4.26 -1.13
C GLY A 521 0.64 3.92 -2.30
N THR A 522 0.14 3.28 -3.38
CA THR A 522 0.98 3.08 -4.58
C THR A 522 1.39 4.42 -5.21
N PRO A 523 2.69 4.60 -5.56
CA PRO A 523 3.14 5.79 -6.27
C PRO A 523 2.35 6.00 -7.58
N PRO A 524 2.07 7.26 -7.99
CA PRO A 524 1.26 7.57 -9.17
C PRO A 524 1.74 6.93 -10.48
N LEU A 525 3.06 6.72 -10.63
CA LEU A 525 3.61 6.04 -11.80
C LEU A 525 3.33 4.53 -11.81
N LEU A 526 3.29 3.91 -10.62
CA LEU A 526 3.02 2.48 -10.49
C LEU A 526 1.53 2.16 -10.65
N SER A 527 0.66 3.07 -10.18
CA SER A 527 -0.79 2.93 -10.37
C SER A 527 -1.18 3.00 -11.85
N LEU A 528 -0.47 3.78 -12.68
CA LEU A 528 -0.68 3.79 -14.14
C LEU A 528 -0.36 2.45 -14.81
N LEU A 529 0.56 1.65 -14.26
CA LEU A 529 0.91 0.35 -14.83
C LEU A 529 -0.19 -0.70 -14.58
N VAL A 530 -0.91 -0.54 -13.47
CA VAL A 530 -1.99 -1.41 -12.98
C VAL A 530 -3.36 -0.93 -13.43
N SER A 531 -3.53 0.37 -13.73
CA SER A 531 -4.81 0.94 -14.11
C SER A 531 -5.35 0.31 -15.39
N ASN A 532 -6.65 0.00 -15.35
CA ASN A 532 -7.38 -0.47 -16.51
C ASN A 532 -7.70 0.70 -17.44
N PRO A 533 -7.71 0.46 -18.77
CA PRO A 533 -8.12 1.48 -19.72
C PRO A 533 -9.58 1.90 -19.50
N ASP A 534 -9.93 3.11 -19.95
CA ASP A 534 -11.32 3.56 -19.95
C ASP A 534 -12.22 2.48 -20.60
N PRO A 535 -13.33 2.08 -19.93
CA PRO A 535 -14.10 0.93 -20.36
C PRO A 535 -14.73 1.17 -21.73
N ILE A 536 -14.34 0.36 -22.71
CA ILE A 536 -14.97 0.29 -24.02
C ILE A 536 -15.99 -0.85 -24.01
N SER A 537 -17.10 -0.65 -24.70
CA SER A 537 -18.10 -1.71 -24.84
C SER A 537 -17.50 -2.92 -25.56
N ALA A 538 -17.75 -4.11 -25.02
CA ALA A 538 -17.20 -5.35 -25.57
C ALA A 538 -17.43 -5.54 -27.08
N PRO A 539 -18.61 -5.21 -27.66
CA PRO A 539 -18.80 -5.32 -29.11
C PRO A 539 -17.87 -4.41 -29.91
N VAL A 540 -17.60 -3.19 -29.43
CA VAL A 540 -16.70 -2.25 -30.12
C VAL A 540 -15.27 -2.75 -30.09
N ALA A 541 -14.81 -3.29 -28.96
CA ALA A 541 -13.47 -3.86 -28.85
C ALA A 541 -13.29 -5.09 -29.76
N ILE A 542 -14.26 -6.02 -29.77
CA ILE A 542 -14.22 -7.21 -30.62
C ILE A 542 -14.24 -6.81 -32.11
N MET A 543 -15.19 -5.95 -32.51
CA MET A 543 -15.31 -5.53 -33.91
C MET A 543 -14.11 -4.72 -34.37
N GLY A 544 -13.53 -3.88 -33.49
CA GLY A 544 -12.30 -3.13 -33.78
C GLY A 544 -11.12 -4.06 -34.06
N LEU A 545 -10.90 -5.06 -33.20
CA LEU A 545 -9.82 -6.05 -33.38
C LEU A 545 -10.02 -6.90 -34.65
N LEU A 546 -11.25 -7.34 -34.92
CA LEU A 546 -11.58 -8.08 -36.15
C LEU A 546 -11.33 -7.24 -37.39
N PHE A 547 -11.81 -5.99 -37.40
CA PHE A 547 -11.65 -5.09 -38.53
C PHE A 547 -10.17 -4.80 -38.83
N VAL A 548 -9.37 -4.45 -37.81
CA VAL A 548 -7.94 -4.19 -37.97
C VAL A 548 -7.21 -5.43 -38.46
N SER A 549 -7.50 -6.60 -37.89
CA SER A 549 -6.89 -7.87 -38.33
C SER A 549 -7.21 -8.16 -39.81
N LEU A 550 -8.47 -8.00 -40.21
CA LEU A 550 -8.89 -8.20 -41.60
C LEU A 550 -8.25 -7.17 -42.55
N LEU A 551 -8.13 -5.91 -42.13
CA LEU A 551 -7.45 -4.87 -42.90
C LEU A 551 -5.97 -5.21 -43.14
N VAL A 552 -5.26 -5.63 -42.08
CA VAL A 552 -3.86 -6.05 -42.18
C VAL A 552 -3.70 -7.25 -43.11
N LEU A 553 -4.57 -8.25 -43.01
CA LEU A 553 -4.55 -9.42 -43.90
C LEU A 553 -4.91 -9.05 -45.35
N TYR A 554 -5.81 -8.10 -45.55
CA TYR A 554 -6.16 -7.60 -46.88
C TYR A 554 -4.97 -6.90 -47.55
N VAL A 555 -4.30 -5.99 -46.83
CA VAL A 555 -3.07 -5.33 -47.32
C VAL A 555 -1.97 -6.36 -47.60
N SER A 556 -1.79 -7.32 -46.70
CA SER A 556 -0.83 -8.43 -46.86
C SER A 556 -1.12 -9.28 -48.10
N SER A 557 -2.40 -9.48 -48.45
CA SER A 557 -2.81 -10.22 -49.64
C SER A 557 -2.41 -9.52 -50.94
N PHE A 558 -2.44 -8.19 -50.96
CA PHE A 558 -1.98 -7.42 -52.12
C PHE A 558 -0.47 -7.54 -52.29
N GLN A 559 0.26 -7.53 -51.18
CA GLN A 559 1.71 -7.58 -51.21
C GLN A 559 2.25 -8.94 -51.64
N ILE A 560 1.67 -10.05 -51.17
CA ILE A 560 2.15 -11.39 -51.57
C ILE A 560 2.00 -11.64 -53.07
N ARG A 561 1.04 -10.98 -53.74
CA ARG A 561 0.88 -11.01 -55.19
C ARG A 561 2.06 -10.37 -55.93
N ARG A 562 2.65 -9.32 -55.34
CA ARG A 562 3.81 -8.59 -55.89
C ARG A 562 5.15 -9.11 -55.38
N MET A 563 5.15 -10.13 -54.53
CA MET A 563 6.37 -10.64 -53.91
C MET A 563 7.24 -11.37 -54.95
N GLU A 564 8.45 -10.88 -55.14
CA GLU A 564 9.50 -11.52 -55.94
C GLU A 564 10.54 -12.10 -55.00
N ILE A 565 10.91 -13.37 -55.22
CA ILE A 565 11.89 -14.06 -54.39
C ILE A 565 13.24 -13.97 -55.09
N ASN A 566 14.16 -13.21 -54.50
CA ASN A 566 15.54 -13.15 -54.95
C ASN A 566 16.46 -13.68 -53.85
N TYR A 567 17.03 -14.87 -54.06
CA TYR A 567 17.93 -15.53 -53.10
C TYR A 567 19.40 -15.10 -53.25
N THR A 568 19.71 -14.21 -54.21
CA THR A 568 21.10 -13.87 -54.60
C THR A 568 21.70 -12.68 -53.85
N THR A 569 20.93 -12.01 -52.99
CA THR A 569 21.38 -10.82 -52.25
C THR A 569 21.26 -10.98 -50.74
N GLU A 570 21.50 -12.18 -50.20
CA GLU A 570 21.89 -12.31 -48.78
C GLU A 570 23.42 -12.26 -48.62
#